data_AF-A0AAD7ADU7-F1
#
_entry.id   AF-A0AAD7ADU7-F1
#
_cell.length_a   1.000
_cell.length_b   1.000
_cell.length_c   1.000
_cell.angle_alpha   90.00
_cell.angle_beta   90.00
_cell.angle_gamma   90.00
#
_symmetry.space_group_name_H-M   'P 1'
#
loop_
_entity.id
_entity.type
_entity.pdbx_description
1 polymer ?
#
loop_
_entity_poly.entity_id
_entity_poly.type
_entity_poly.pdbx_seq_one_letter_code
_entity_poly.pdbx_strand_id
1 'polypeptide(L)'
;HLTAVDLKFIQALIEQTHTIYLDEIQEKLLTQRDVYVSIMTLLRALHRLHFSHKCVSVRALERNDLLQSAYMNSIADIVPDANMLMFIDEAAKDERTIGRQKGRSL
;
A
#
# COMPACT_ATOMS: atom_id res chain seq x y z
N HIS A 1 -5.63 16.76 -14.28
CA HIS A 1 -4.39 16.34 -14.98
C HIS A 1 -3.21 16.68 -14.08
N LEU A 2 -2.24 15.78 -13.86
CA LEU A 2 -1.01 16.14 -13.15
C LEU A 2 -0.13 17.02 -14.04
N THR A 3 0.32 18.15 -13.52
CA THR A 3 1.29 19.02 -14.21
C THR A 3 2.72 18.63 -13.84
N ALA A 4 3.70 19.11 -14.60
CA ALA A 4 5.12 18.87 -14.30
C ALA A 4 5.53 19.40 -12.91
N VAL A 5 4.86 20.43 -12.39
CA VAL A 5 5.11 20.97 -11.05
C VAL A 5 4.58 20.02 -9.98
N ASP A 6 3.43 19.40 -10.21
CA ASP A 6 2.86 18.41 -9.28
C ASP A 6 3.72 17.13 -9.23
N LEU A 7 4.31 16.74 -10.36
CA LEU A 7 5.26 15.62 -10.40
C LEU A 7 6.54 15.91 -9.60
N LYS A 8 7.09 17.13 -9.70
CA LYS A 8 8.24 17.54 -8.88
C LYS A 8 7.89 17.59 -7.39
N PHE A 9 6.67 18.03 -7.06
CA PHE A 9 6.18 18.02 -5.70
C PHE A 9 6.09 16.60 -5.14
N ILE A 10 5.48 15.66 -5.89
CA ILE A 10 5.41 14.24 -5.50
C ILE A 10 6.80 13.64 -5.33
N GLN A 11 7.75 13.95 -6.21
CA GLN A 11 9.12 13.50 -6.09
C GLN A 11 9.78 13.99 -4.79
N ALA A 12 9.69 15.30 -4.50
CA ALA A 12 10.23 15.85 -3.26
C ALA A 12 9.58 15.22 -2.01
N LEU A 13 8.30 14.89 -2.11
CA LEU A 13 7.52 14.26 -1.04
C LEU A 13 7.99 12.83 -0.74
N ILE A 14 8.29 12.05 -1.79
CA ILE A 14 8.82 10.69 -1.70
C ILE A 14 10.27 10.72 -1.19
N GLU A 15 11.08 11.69 -1.64
CA GLU A 15 12.47 11.87 -1.17
C GLU A 15 12.52 12.26 0.32
N GLN A 16 11.58 13.09 0.79
CA GLN A 16 11.47 13.46 2.21
C GLN A 16 10.90 12.33 3.08
N THR A 17 9.98 11.54 2.53
CA THR A 17 9.23 10.51 3.26
C THR A 17 9.16 9.24 2.44
N HIS A 18 10.18 8.38 2.62
CA HIS A 18 10.35 7.14 1.86
C HIS A 18 9.26 6.08 2.15
N THR A 19 8.36 6.32 3.11
CA THR A 19 7.28 5.42 3.52
C THR A 19 5.88 5.93 3.14
N ILE A 20 5.78 6.99 2.34
CA ILE A 20 4.50 7.63 2.07
C ILE A 20 3.59 6.82 1.13
N TYR A 21 2.31 6.70 1.48
CA TYR A 21 1.31 5.95 0.72
C TYR A 21 0.66 6.79 -0.41
N LEU A 22 0.01 6.12 -1.36
CA LEU A 22 -0.61 6.77 -2.53
C LEU A 22 -1.80 7.67 -2.17
N ASP A 23 -2.58 7.29 -1.16
CA ASP A 23 -3.67 8.08 -0.59
C ASP A 23 -3.16 9.30 0.17
N GLU A 24 -2.06 9.18 0.92
CA GLU A 24 -1.41 10.33 1.58
C GLU A 24 -0.82 11.32 0.55
N ILE A 25 -0.24 10.80 -0.55
CA ILE A 25 0.20 11.66 -1.67
C ILE A 25 -1.02 12.36 -2.29
N GLN A 26 -2.15 11.66 -2.47
CA GLN A 26 -3.38 12.25 -2.98
C GLN A 26 -3.91 13.35 -2.04
N GLU A 27 -3.95 13.10 -0.73
CA GLU A 27 -4.39 14.06 0.27
C GLU A 27 -3.48 15.29 0.30
N LYS A 28 -2.17 15.11 0.21
CA LYS A 28 -1.21 16.23 0.16
C LYS A 28 -1.32 17.03 -1.14
N LEU A 29 -1.58 16.38 -2.27
CA LEU A 29 -1.89 17.07 -3.53
C LEU A 29 -3.18 17.87 -3.44
N LEU A 30 -4.21 17.32 -2.81
CA LEU A 30 -5.47 18.03 -2.58
C LEU A 30 -5.25 19.22 -1.65
N THR A 31 -4.58 19.01 -0.52
CA THR A 31 -4.44 20.02 0.55
C THR A 31 -3.47 21.15 0.16
N GLN A 32 -2.37 20.83 -0.51
CA GLN A 32 -1.30 21.82 -0.80
C GLN A 32 -1.34 22.39 -2.20
N ARG A 33 -2.04 21.73 -3.13
CA ARG A 33 -2.08 22.12 -4.55
C ARG A 33 -3.49 22.25 -5.11
N ASP A 34 -4.52 21.89 -4.34
CA ASP A 34 -5.92 21.83 -4.78
C ASP A 34 -6.13 20.92 -6.01
N VAL A 35 -5.30 19.86 -6.09
CA VAL A 35 -5.33 18.91 -7.21
C VAL A 35 -5.83 17.56 -6.72
N TYR A 36 -7.09 17.25 -7.01
CA TYR A 36 -7.62 15.90 -6.83
C TYR A 36 -7.25 15.01 -8.02
N VAL A 37 -6.56 13.90 -7.73
CA VAL A 37 -6.18 12.89 -8.72
C VAL A 37 -6.52 11.52 -8.19
N SER A 38 -7.12 10.66 -9.02
CA SER A 38 -7.42 9.29 -8.58
C SER A 38 -6.13 8.52 -8.29
N ILE A 39 -6.19 7.58 -7.34
CA ILE A 39 -5.07 6.67 -7.02
C ILE A 39 -4.55 5.96 -8.28
N MET A 40 -5.45 5.56 -9.18
CA MET A 40 -5.09 4.93 -10.46
C MET A 40 -4.34 5.87 -11.40
N THR A 41 -4.67 7.16 -11.40
CA THR A 41 -3.95 8.18 -12.18
C THR A 41 -2.57 8.43 -11.59
N LEU A 42 -2.46 8.48 -10.26
CA LEU A 42 -1.21 8.66 -9.55
C LEU A 42 -0.26 7.47 -9.77
N LEU A 43 -0.76 6.24 -9.67
CA LEU A 43 0.01 5.02 -9.93
C LEU A 43 0.61 5.00 -11.35
N ARG A 44 -0.20 5.35 -12.36
CA ARG A 44 0.28 5.43 -13.75
C ARG A 44 1.32 6.55 -13.92
N ALA A 45 1.16 7.67 -13.23
CA ALA A 45 2.11 8.78 -13.27
C ALA A 45 3.47 8.38 -12.66
N LEU A 46 3.46 7.72 -11.50
CA LEU A 46 4.67 7.20 -10.84
C LEU A 46 5.38 6.14 -11.70
N HIS A 47 4.63 5.23 -12.30
CA HIS A 47 5.18 4.21 -13.21
C HIS A 47 5.84 4.85 -14.44
N ARG A 48 5.26 5.91 -15.01
CA ARG A 48 5.88 6.66 -16.13
C ARG A 48 7.17 7.37 -15.73
N LEU A 49 7.28 7.80 -14.47
CA LEU A 49 8.47 8.45 -13.91
C LEU A 49 9.59 7.48 -13.54
N HIS A 50 9.49 6.19 -13.87
CA HIS A 50 10.46 5.15 -13.50
C HIS A 50 10.71 5.07 -11.98
N PHE A 51 9.76 5.52 -11.16
CA PHE A 51 9.67 5.10 -9.77
C PHE A 51 9.19 3.64 -9.77
N SER A 52 10.06 2.75 -10.24
CA SER A 52 9.84 1.31 -10.24
C SER A 52 9.95 0.83 -8.82
N HIS A 53 8.79 0.71 -8.15
CA HIS A 53 8.53 -0.05 -6.92
C HIS A 53 9.81 -0.46 -6.15
N LYS A 54 10.60 0.52 -5.66
CA LYS A 54 11.63 0.22 -4.67
C LYS A 54 10.91 0.12 -3.35
N CYS A 55 10.27 -1.02 -3.18
CA CYS A 55 9.89 -1.63 -1.91
C CYS A 55 9.45 -0.66 -0.81
N VAL A 56 8.39 0.12 -1.06
CA VAL A 56 7.45 0.44 0.02
C VAL A 56 6.38 -0.65 -0.06
N SER A 57 6.83 -1.87 0.23
CA SER A 57 5.94 -2.97 0.56
C SER A 57 5.02 -2.45 1.64
N VAL A 58 3.74 -2.24 1.33
CA VAL A 58 2.56 -2.99 1.82
C VAL A 58 2.65 -3.54 3.27
N ARG A 59 3.52 -3.02 4.13
CA ARG A 59 3.41 -3.11 5.57
C ARG A 59 2.48 -1.99 5.99
N ALA A 60 1.21 -2.32 5.82
CA ALA A 60 0.10 -1.98 6.70
C ALA A 60 0.07 -0.55 7.24
N LEU A 61 -0.74 0.29 6.60
CA LEU A 61 -1.35 1.47 7.24
C LEU A 61 -2.22 1.06 8.46
N GLU A 62 -2.57 -0.23 8.58
CA GLU A 62 -3.22 -0.82 9.78
C GLU A 62 -2.22 -1.26 10.88
N ARG A 63 -0.90 -1.16 10.66
CA ARG A 63 0.07 -1.37 11.74
C ARG A 63 0.19 -0.11 12.57
N ASN A 64 -0.61 -0.05 13.62
CA ASN A 64 -0.21 0.70 14.79
C ASN A 64 0.92 -0.09 15.48
N ASP A 65 2.18 0.28 15.21
CA ASP A 65 3.37 -0.40 15.75
C ASP A 65 3.36 -0.46 17.29
N LEU A 66 2.75 0.52 17.95
CA LEU A 66 2.57 0.52 19.41
C LEU A 66 1.57 -0.56 19.84
N LEU A 67 0.44 -0.70 19.15
CA LEU A 67 -0.51 -1.79 19.42
C LEU A 67 0.08 -3.16 19.07
N GLN A 68 0.85 -3.25 17.99
CA GLN A 68 1.56 -4.49 17.64
C GLN A 68 2.59 -4.86 18.71
N SER A 69 3.39 -3.89 19.18
CA SER A 69 4.37 -4.15 20.23
C SER A 69 3.70 -4.53 21.55
N ALA A 70 2.61 -3.85 21.93
CA ALA A 70 1.82 -4.21 23.11
C ALA A 70 1.22 -5.61 23.00
N TYR A 71 0.69 -5.96 21.83
CA TYR A 71 0.16 -7.30 21.56
C TYR A 71 1.25 -8.37 21.62
N MET A 72 2.40 -8.16 20.97
CA MET A 72 3.51 -9.10 21.00
C MET A 72 4.07 -9.29 22.42
N ASN A 73 4.16 -8.24 23.23
CA ASN A 73 4.54 -8.34 24.64
C ASN A 73 3.51 -9.17 25.43
N SER A 74 2.22 -8.91 25.23
CA SER A 74 1.16 -9.69 25.89
C SER A 74 1.20 -11.17 25.51
N ILE A 75 1.48 -11.49 24.24
CA ILE A 75 1.61 -12.87 23.78
C ILE A 75 2.87 -13.52 24.35
N ALA A 76 4.00 -12.80 24.47
CA ALA A 76 5.22 -13.33 25.07
C ALA A 76 5.04 -13.71 26.54
N ASP A 77 4.22 -12.97 27.29
CA ASP A 77 3.88 -13.29 28.68
C ASP A 77 2.97 -14.53 28.79
N ILE A 78 2.06 -14.72 27.82
CA ILE A 78 1.08 -15.81 27.81
C ILE A 78 1.67 -17.10 27.23
N VAL A 79 2.56 -16.98 26.25
CA VAL A 79 3.10 -18.07 25.45
C VAL A 79 4.64 -18.00 25.46
N PRO A 80 5.29 -18.58 26.49
CA PRO A 80 6.75 -18.56 26.61
C PRO A 80 7.46 -19.47 25.61
N ASP A 81 6.75 -20.43 25.00
CA ASP A 81 7.26 -21.33 23.97
C ASP A 81 6.45 -21.20 22.67
N ALA A 82 7.14 -20.94 21.56
CA ALA A 82 6.56 -20.84 20.23
C ALA A 82 5.80 -22.10 19.78
N ASN A 83 6.13 -23.29 20.32
CA ASN A 83 5.42 -24.53 20.02
C ASN A 83 3.96 -24.55 20.50
N MET A 84 3.56 -23.60 21.35
CA MET A 84 2.18 -23.48 21.82
C MET A 84 1.28 -22.66 20.88
N LEU A 85 1.84 -22.05 19.82
CA LEU A 85 1.10 -21.24 18.85
C LEU A 85 0.64 -22.06 17.65
N MET A 86 -0.65 -21.96 17.32
CA MET A 86 -1.23 -22.50 16.08
C MET A 86 -1.95 -21.39 15.33
N PHE A 87 -1.64 -21.23 14.04
CA PHE A 87 -2.22 -20.19 13.18
C PHE A 87 -3.04 -20.82 12.06
N ILE A 88 -4.23 -20.27 11.81
CA ILE A 88 -5.12 -20.66 10.71
C ILE A 88 -5.49 -19.38 9.96
N ASP A 89 -5.35 -19.37 8.64
CA ASP A 89 -5.75 -18.25 7.78
C ASP A 89 -6.79 -18.73 6.76
N GLU A 90 -7.80 -17.90 6.54
CA GLU A 90 -8.89 -18.19 5.61
C GLU A 90 -8.57 -17.59 4.23
N ALA A 91 -8.09 -18.43 3.32
CA ALA A 91 -7.98 -18.03 1.92
C ALA A 91 -9.38 -18.05 1.28
N ALA A 92 -9.99 -16.87 1.12
CA ALA A 92 -11.25 -16.73 0.40
C ALA A 92 -11.10 -17.19 -1.06
N LYS A 93 -11.69 -18.34 -1.40
CA LYS A 93 -11.89 -18.78 -2.78
C LYS A 93 -13.30 -18.35 -3.21
N ASP A 94 -13.41 -17.19 -3.87
CA ASP A 94 -14.67 -16.76 -4.46
C ASP A 94 -15.02 -17.66 -5.67
N GLU A 95 -16.09 -18.43 -5.55
CA GLU A 95 -16.56 -19.37 -6.59
C GLU A 95 -17.42 -18.71 -7.68
N ARG A 96 -17.54 -17.37 -7.71
CA ARG A 96 -18.38 -16.66 -8.70
C ARG A 96 -17.75 -16.36 -10.06
N THR A 97 -16.52 -16.81 -10.34
CA THR A 97 -15.95 -16.69 -11.70
C THR A 97 -15.98 -18.02 -12.44
N ILE A 98 -17.17 -18.51 -12.78
CA ILE A 98 -17.34 -19.52 -13.83
C ILE A 98 -17.19 -18.78 -15.18
N GLY A 99 -15.95 -18.55 -15.60
CA GLY A 99 -15.68 -17.92 -16.89
C GLY A 99 -14.20 -17.90 -17.24
N ARG A 100 -13.82 -18.60 -18.31
CA ARG A 100 -12.47 -18.52 -18.90
C ARG A 100 -12.22 -17.10 -19.45
N GLN A 101 -11.26 -16.37 -18.89
CA GLN A 101 -10.90 -15.00 -19.32
C GLN A 101 -9.90 -14.92 -20.49
N LYS A 102 -9.50 -16.03 -21.13
CA LYS A 102 -8.55 -15.99 -22.26
C LYS A 102 -9.07 -16.77 -23.46
N GLY A 103 -9.31 -16.05 -24.55
CA GLY A 103 -9.37 -16.55 -25.92
C GLY A 103 -8.50 -15.66 -26.81
N ARG A 104 -7.75 -16.26 -27.73
CA ARG A 104 -7.08 -15.54 -28.83
C ARG A 104 -7.99 -15.61 -30.05
N SER A 105 -8.17 -14.50 -30.75
CA SER A 105 -8.71 -14.47 -32.12
C SER A 105 -7.67 -13.87 -33.06
N LEU A 106 -7.63 -14.39 -34.30
CA LEU A 106 -7.03 -13.73 -35.45
C LEU A 106 -7.79 -12.44 -35.79
#